data_AF-A0A6G8I1V7-F1
#
_entry.id   AF-A0A6G8I1V7-F1
#
_cell.length_a   1.000
_cell.length_b   1.000
_cell.length_c   1.000
_cell.angle_alpha   90.00
_cell.angle_beta   90.00
_cell.angle_gamma   90.00
#
_symmetry.space_group_name_H-M   'P 1'
#
loop_
_entity.id
_entity.type
_entity.pdbx_description
1 polymer ?
#
loop_
_entity_poly.entity_id
_entity_poly.type
_entity_poly.pdbx_seq_one_letter_code
_entity_poly.pdbx_strand_id
1 'polypeptide(L)'
;MNKFSLYVRLLYFLVFVFATALFLFSPEIIVVHFNNGIPDGYDNRIFLYVFFIISVLIGEISIFFSKYYRKKGNTQEFPLLFPGEIRFLQVYLLINLVFICAMIQQVLTS
;
A
#
# COMPACT_ATOMS: atom_id res chain seq x y z
N MET A 1 -0.52 20.46 -6.50
CA MET A 1 0.01 19.30 -5.73
C MET A 1 1.27 18.81 -6.39
N ASN A 2 2.33 18.51 -5.64
CA ASN A 2 3.51 17.87 -6.21
C ASN A 2 3.10 16.51 -6.81
N LYS A 3 3.50 16.19 -8.05
CA LYS A 3 3.13 14.96 -8.78
C LYS A 3 3.40 13.71 -7.95
N PHE A 4 4.51 13.72 -7.19
CA PHE A 4 4.87 12.66 -6.27
C PHE A 4 3.76 12.36 -5.25
N SER A 5 3.25 13.40 -4.59
CA SER A 5 2.18 13.25 -3.60
C SER A 5 0.91 12.72 -4.24
N LEU A 6 0.56 13.16 -5.45
CA LEU A 6 -0.60 12.60 -6.15
C LEU A 6 -0.43 11.10 -6.42
N TYR A 7 0.73 10.68 -6.93
CA TYR A 7 0.97 9.28 -7.27
C TYR A 7 0.99 8.36 -6.05
N VAL A 8 1.62 8.77 -4.95
CA VAL A 8 1.59 8.02 -3.70
C VAL A 8 0.15 7.84 -3.20
N ARG A 9 -0.66 8.92 -3.26
CA ARG A 9 -2.05 8.88 -2.81
C ARG A 9 -2.94 8.01 -3.69
N LEU A 10 -2.71 8.04 -4.99
CA LEU A 10 -3.39 7.13 -5.93
C LEU A 10 -3.03 5.67 -5.65
N LEU A 11 -1.78 5.36 -5.28
CA LEU A 11 -1.35 4.00 -4.99
C LEU A 11 -2.04 3.43 -3.75
N TYR A 12 -2.01 4.12 -2.59
CA TYR A 12 -2.72 3.59 -1.43
C TYR A 12 -4.25 3.64 -1.61
N PHE A 13 -4.79 4.55 -2.44
CA PHE A 13 -6.20 4.55 -2.78
C PHE A 13 -6.58 3.33 -3.61
N LEU A 14 -5.72 2.88 -4.53
CA LEU A 14 -5.92 1.65 -5.26
C LEU A 14 -5.92 0.44 -4.31
N VAL A 15 -5.01 0.40 -3.33
CA VAL A 15 -5.00 -0.64 -2.28
C VAL A 15 -6.31 -0.63 -1.49
N PHE A 16 -6.84 0.56 -1.14
CA PHE A 16 -8.13 0.69 -0.47
C PHE A 16 -9.28 0.09 -1.30
N VAL A 17 -9.34 0.40 -2.59
CA VAL A 17 -10.36 -0.13 -3.50
C VAL A 17 -10.26 -1.67 -3.57
N PHE A 18 -9.06 -2.22 -3.71
CA PHE A 18 -8.86 -3.67 -3.72
C PHE A 18 -9.22 -4.33 -2.39
N ALA A 19 -8.79 -3.77 -1.27
CA ALA A 19 -9.12 -4.27 0.07
C ALA A 19 -10.64 -4.28 0.30
N THR A 20 -11.32 -3.21 -0.12
CA THR A 20 -12.78 -3.08 0.00
C THR A 20 -13.49 -4.10 -0.89
N ALA A 21 -13.03 -4.29 -2.13
CA ALA A 21 -13.59 -5.32 -3.01
C ALA A 21 -13.45 -6.71 -2.39
N LEU A 22 -12.27 -7.08 -1.90
CA LEU A 22 -12.03 -8.37 -1.25
C LEU A 22 -12.88 -8.53 0.02
N PHE A 23 -13.02 -7.49 0.83
CA PHE A 23 -13.85 -7.50 2.03
C PHE A 23 -15.34 -7.79 1.72
N LEU A 24 -15.87 -7.28 0.61
CA LEU A 24 -17.25 -7.51 0.21
C LEU A 24 -17.51 -8.94 -0.26
N PHE A 25 -16.49 -9.63 -0.77
CA PHE A 25 -16.61 -11.01 -1.27
C PHE A 25 -16.05 -12.06 -0.32
N SER A 26 -15.47 -11.67 0.82
CA SER A 26 -14.85 -12.60 1.76
C SER A 26 -15.80 -13.14 2.83
N PRO A 27 -15.59 -14.38 3.31
CA PRO A 27 -16.27 -14.91 4.48
C PRO A 27 -15.98 -14.06 5.73
N GLU A 28 -16.78 -14.23 6.80
CA GLU A 28 -16.58 -13.46 8.04
C GLU A 28 -15.22 -13.68 8.68
N ILE A 29 -14.69 -14.89 8.53
CA ILE A 29 -13.39 -15.32 9.04
C ILE A 29 -12.52 -15.68 7.84
N ILE A 30 -11.31 -15.15 7.82
CA ILE A 30 -10.30 -15.43 6.79
C ILE A 30 -9.02 -15.97 7.39
N VAL A 31 -8.24 -16.69 6.58
CA VAL A 31 -6.86 -17.05 6.89
C VAL A 31 -6.03 -15.77 6.97
N VAL A 32 -5.32 -15.58 8.09
CA VAL A 32 -4.41 -14.43 8.29
C VAL A 32 -2.95 -14.84 8.36
N HIS A 33 -2.68 -16.11 8.69
CA HIS A 33 -1.32 -16.65 8.80
C HIS A 33 -1.22 -18.00 8.07
N PHE A 34 -0.08 -18.21 7.43
CA PHE A 34 0.29 -19.47 6.80
C PHE A 34 1.62 -19.93 7.36
N ASN A 35 1.71 -21.19 7.75
CA ASN A 35 2.96 -21.85 8.13
C ASN A 35 3.25 -22.97 7.14
N ASN A 36 4.38 -22.86 6.41
CA ASN A 36 4.75 -23.79 5.34
C ASN A 36 3.64 -24.02 4.29
N GLY A 37 2.87 -22.96 3.98
CA GLY A 37 1.77 -23.02 3.02
C GLY A 37 0.46 -23.58 3.58
N ILE A 38 0.43 -23.97 4.86
CA ILE A 38 -0.77 -24.46 5.55
C ILE A 38 -1.36 -23.32 6.39
N PRO A 39 -2.66 -23.03 6.25
CA PRO A 39 -3.36 -22.10 7.15
C PRO A 39 -3.28 -22.57 8.60
N ASP A 40 -2.75 -21.73 9.49
CA ASP A 40 -2.63 -22.00 10.93
C ASP A 40 -3.15 -20.84 11.80
N GLY A 41 -3.61 -19.75 11.19
CA GLY A 41 -4.24 -18.63 11.88
C GLY A 41 -5.43 -18.07 11.10
N TYR A 42 -6.54 -17.85 11.79
CA TYR A 42 -7.80 -17.34 11.25
C TYR A 42 -8.28 -16.15 12.08
N ASP A 43 -8.79 -15.12 11.42
CA ASP A 43 -9.34 -13.94 12.10
C ASP A 43 -10.42 -13.28 11.23
N ASN A 44 -11.05 -12.23 11.75
CA ASN A 44 -12.09 -11.49 11.05
C ASN A 44 -11.58 -10.87 9.75
N ARG A 45 -12.42 -10.87 8.69
CA ARG A 45 -12.13 -10.21 7.41
C ARG A 45 -11.74 -8.73 7.49
N ILE A 46 -11.99 -8.04 8.61
CA ILE A 46 -11.47 -6.69 8.90
C ILE A 46 -9.95 -6.62 8.76
N PHE A 47 -9.22 -7.71 9.02
CA PHE A 47 -7.77 -7.76 8.89
C PHE A 47 -7.25 -7.49 7.46
N LEU A 48 -8.10 -7.58 6.43
CA LEU A 48 -7.77 -7.14 5.06
C LEU A 48 -7.35 -5.66 4.99
N TYR A 49 -7.80 -4.82 5.92
CA TYR A 49 -7.45 -3.40 5.93
C TYR A 49 -6.12 -3.07 6.63
N VAL A 50 -5.49 -4.03 7.31
CA VAL A 50 -4.20 -3.80 7.99
C VAL A 50 -3.14 -3.31 6.99
N PHE A 51 -3.06 -3.99 5.84
CA PHE A 51 -2.11 -3.59 4.81
C PHE A 51 -2.42 -2.21 4.22
N PHE A 52 -3.69 -1.87 4.03
CA PHE A 52 -4.09 -0.53 3.60
C PHE A 52 -3.59 0.54 4.58
N ILE A 53 -3.77 0.35 5.89
CA ILE A 53 -3.31 1.29 6.92
C ILE A 53 -1.78 1.46 6.85
N ILE A 54 -1.04 0.37 6.76
CA ILE A 54 0.43 0.39 6.62
C ILE A 54 0.83 1.16 5.36
N SER A 55 0.16 0.89 4.24
CA SER A 55 0.41 1.55 2.96
C SER A 55 0.21 3.07 3.07
N VAL A 56 -0.89 3.53 3.69
CA VAL A 56 -1.15 4.96 3.94
C VAL A 56 -0.05 5.61 4.79
N LEU A 57 0.36 4.96 5.89
CA LEU A 57 1.40 5.48 6.78
C LEU A 57 2.73 5.68 6.04
N ILE A 58 3.20 4.64 5.33
CA ILE A 58 4.43 4.71 4.52
C ILE A 58 4.30 5.81 3.45
N GLY A 59 3.14 5.89 2.80
CA GLY A 59 2.84 6.88 1.79
C GLY A 59 2.95 8.31 2.31
N GLU A 60 2.21 8.67 3.36
CA GLU A 60 2.22 10.03 3.89
C GLU A 60 3.57 10.41 4.53
N ILE A 61 4.27 9.47 5.17
CA ILE A 61 5.64 9.69 5.64
C ILE A 61 6.58 10.02 4.47
N SER A 62 6.50 9.27 3.38
CA SER A 62 7.33 9.53 2.19
C SER A 62 7.04 10.90 1.55
N ILE A 63 5.76 11.30 1.51
CA ILE A 63 5.33 12.62 1.02
C ILE A 63 5.91 13.73 1.90
N PHE A 64 5.87 13.56 3.21
CA PHE A 64 6.44 14.51 4.16
C PHE A 64 7.94 14.68 3.91
N PHE A 65 8.70 13.58 3.79
CA PHE A 65 10.13 13.64 3.49
C PHE A 65 10.43 14.28 2.13
N SER A 66 9.71 13.91 1.06
CA SER A 66 9.88 14.52 -0.27
C SER A 66 9.68 16.05 -0.21
N LYS A 67 8.63 16.53 0.47
CA LYS A 67 8.39 17.97 0.67
C LYS A 67 9.53 18.62 1.44
N TYR A 68 10.01 17.98 2.51
CA TYR A 68 11.12 18.48 3.32
C TYR A 68 12.42 18.62 2.51
N TYR A 69 12.81 17.59 1.75
CA TYR A 69 14.02 17.62 0.93
C TYR A 69 13.94 18.64 -0.21
N ARG A 70 12.79 18.77 -0.88
CA ARG A 70 12.57 19.81 -1.90
C ARG A 70 12.65 21.21 -1.33
N LYS A 71 12.11 21.43 -0.13
CA LYS A 71 12.22 22.72 0.58
C LYS A 71 13.67 23.03 0.94
N LYS A 72 14.41 22.06 1.47
CA LYS A 72 15.83 22.21 1.82
C LYS A 72 16.70 22.51 0.60
N GLY A 73 16.39 21.93 -0.56
CA GLY A 73 17.11 22.15 -1.81
C GLY A 73 16.62 23.33 -2.65
N ASN A 74 15.65 24.11 -2.19
CA ASN A 74 14.99 25.19 -2.95
C ASN A 74 14.47 24.74 -4.34
N THR A 75 13.93 23.52 -4.42
CA THR A 75 13.45 22.87 -5.66
C THR A 75 11.95 22.55 -5.60
N GLN A 76 11.18 23.32 -4.83
CA GLN A 76 9.74 23.10 -4.63
C GLN A 76 8.96 23.23 -5.95
N GLU A 77 9.36 24.17 -6.81
CA GLU A 77 8.71 24.43 -8.10
C GLU A 77 9.16 23.50 -9.22
N PHE A 78 10.15 22.64 -8.96
CA PHE A 78 10.70 21.76 -9.99
C PHE A 78 9.63 20.74 -10.44
N PRO A 79 9.20 20.77 -11.72
CA PRO A 79 7.98 20.09 -12.17
C PRO A 79 8.15 18.60 -12.42
N LEU A 80 9.38 18.09 -12.34
CA LEU A 80 9.72 16.68 -12.56
C LEU A 80 9.93 15.96 -11.24
N LEU A 81 9.69 14.64 -11.27
CA LEU A 81 10.04 13.75 -10.17
C LEU A 81 11.56 13.59 -10.10
N PHE A 82 12.10 13.54 -8.90
CA PHE A 82 13.49 13.19 -8.71
C PHE A 82 13.71 11.68 -8.90
N PRO A 83 14.91 11.24 -9.32
CA PRO A 83 15.23 9.82 -9.46
C PRO A 83 14.92 9.00 -8.20
N GLY A 84 15.14 9.57 -7.01
CA GLY A 84 14.79 8.94 -5.74
C GLY A 84 13.28 8.75 -5.53
N GLU A 85 12.47 9.73 -5.94
CA GLU A 85 11.00 9.65 -5.88
C GLU A 85 10.46 8.61 -6.86
N ILE A 86 11.05 8.50 -8.06
CA ILE A 86 10.71 7.48 -9.05
C ILE A 86 11.01 6.07 -8.51
N ARG A 87 12.22 5.86 -7.98
CA ARG A 87 12.61 4.58 -7.38
C ARG A 87 11.70 4.21 -6.22
N PHE A 88 11.35 5.17 -5.36
CA PHE A 88 10.40 4.95 -4.28
C PHE A 88 9.05 4.49 -4.84
N LEU A 89 8.48 5.18 -5.82
CA LEU A 89 7.20 4.80 -6.43
C LEU A 89 7.23 3.40 -7.03
N GLN A 90 8.34 3.01 -7.69
CA GLN A 90 8.50 1.67 -8.25
C GLN A 90 8.51 0.58 -7.17
N VAL A 91 9.31 0.77 -6.10
CA VAL A 91 9.39 -0.18 -4.99
C VAL A 91 8.06 -0.24 -4.24
N TYR A 92 7.45 0.91 -3.98
CA TYR A 92 6.18 1.00 -3.29
C TYR A 92 5.05 0.33 -4.09
N LEU A 93 5.02 0.52 -5.41
CA LEU A 93 4.11 -0.22 -6.30
C LEU A 93 4.32 -1.73 -6.19
N LEU A 94 5.56 -2.20 -6.28
CA LEU A 94 5.88 -3.63 -6.21
C LEU A 94 5.44 -4.25 -4.88
N ILE A 95 5.72 -3.58 -3.76
CA ILE A 95 5.29 -4.01 -2.43
C ILE A 95 3.76 -4.11 -2.40
N ASN A 96 3.04 -3.07 -2.83
CA ASN A 96 1.57 -3.09 -2.84
C ASN A 96 1.02 -4.23 -3.71
N LEU A 97 1.65 -4.55 -4.85
CA LEU A 97 1.25 -5.68 -5.69
C LEU A 97 1.43 -7.03 -4.97
N VAL A 98 2.57 -7.25 -4.32
CA VAL A 98 2.83 -8.49 -3.57
C VAL A 98 1.80 -8.69 -2.47
N PHE A 99 1.46 -7.63 -1.75
CA PHE A 99 0.45 -7.71 -0.69
C PHE A 99 -0.97 -7.89 -1.23
N ILE A 100 -1.32 -7.29 -2.37
CA ILE A 100 -2.61 -7.58 -3.03
C ILE A 100 -2.71 -9.08 -3.38
N CYS A 101 -1.64 -9.68 -3.92
CA CYS A 101 -1.61 -11.13 -4.18
C CYS A 101 -1.78 -11.94 -2.88
N ALA A 102 -1.12 -11.54 -1.80
CA ALA A 102 -1.25 -12.19 -0.50
C ALA A 102 -2.69 -12.10 0.04
N MET A 103 -3.34 -10.93 -0.08
CA MET A 103 -4.74 -10.75 0.34
C MET A 103 -5.70 -11.61 -0.50
N ILE A 104 -5.47 -11.72 -1.81
CA ILE A 104 -6.24 -12.61 -2.68
C ILE A 104 -6.07 -14.06 -2.22
N GLN A 105 -4.84 -14.49 -1.94
CA GLN A 105 -4.56 -15.83 -1.44
C GLN A 105 -5.28 -16.11 -0.11
N GLN A 106 -5.21 -15.17 0.85
CA GLN A 106 -5.92 -15.27 2.13
C GLN A 106 -7.41 -15.54 1.92
N VAL A 107 -8.07 -14.74 1.07
CA VAL A 107 -9.52 -14.89 0.80
C VAL A 107 -9.84 -16.19 0.08
N LEU A 108 -9.02 -16.62 -0.89
CA LEU A 108 -9.28 -17.85 -1.66
C LEU A 108 -9.06 -19.15 -0.87
N THR A 109 -8.26 -19.12 0.19
CA THR A 109 -8.02 -20.27 1.06
C THR A 109 -8.88 -20.27 2.33
N SER A 110 -9.80 -19.31 2.45
CA SER A 110 -10.77 -19.19 3.55
C SER A 110 -12.10 -19.83 3.20
#